data_AF-X1GUH8-F1
#
_entry.id   AF-X1GUH8-F1
#
_cell.length_a   1.000
_cell.length_b   1.000
_cell.length_c   1.000
_cell.angle_alpha   90.00
_cell.angle_beta   90.00
_cell.angle_gamma   90.00
#
_symmetry.space_group_name_H-M   'P 1'
#
loop_
_entity.id
_entity.type
_entity.pdbx_description
1 polymer ?
#
loop_
_entity_poly.entity_id
_entity_poly.type
_entity_poly.pdbx_seq_one_letter_code
_entity_poly.pdbx_strand_id
1 'polypeptide(L)'
;GVPALGVLRAQLADAESYADFRHLIEEFLPERGQDILREPSPSAQLAAFADYFGDRYFPLEDIFRTGDIEGYEELTMRIPVVVMGMSWDDYDEIASDYKPGAQLITFLLENPHDEAGTINVSLAQACLDHVPRALLERVPENRLSQEEAHRMLDGTPYEGVALWADRIGNASGNFFLDTDWEYLGASESLEWDMRTVQALTRDWHQAQESEDRLGHFVDWLEEDMPGRFEEILNFILEKRANE
;
A
#
# COMPACT_ATOMS: atom_id res chain seq x y z
N GLY A 1 -9.87 -18.68 -33.11
CA GLY A 1 -9.94 -17.87 -34.35
C GLY A 1 -8.55 -17.76 -34.92
N VAL A 2 -8.42 -17.42 -36.21
CA VAL A 2 -7.09 -17.09 -36.78
C VAL A 2 -6.58 -15.81 -36.10
N PRO A 3 -5.33 -15.77 -35.60
CA PRO A 3 -4.80 -14.59 -34.93
C PRO A 3 -4.77 -13.38 -35.87
N ALA A 4 -5.03 -12.19 -35.34
CA ALA A 4 -4.90 -10.96 -36.11
C ALA A 4 -3.45 -10.78 -36.60
N LEU A 5 -3.27 -10.21 -37.79
CA LEU A 5 -1.97 -10.05 -38.45
C LEU A 5 -0.97 -9.21 -37.63
N GLY A 6 -1.46 -8.28 -36.81
CA GLY A 6 -0.66 -7.51 -35.85
C GLY A 6 -0.09 -8.37 -34.72
N VAL A 7 -0.86 -9.33 -34.21
CA VAL A 7 -0.43 -10.29 -33.18
C VAL A 7 0.67 -11.20 -33.71
N LEU A 8 0.52 -11.72 -34.93
CA LEU A 8 1.54 -12.56 -35.56
C LEU A 8 2.87 -11.82 -35.77
N ARG A 9 2.82 -10.53 -36.09
CA ARG A 9 4.01 -9.69 -36.25
C ARG A 9 4.71 -9.44 -34.91
N ALA A 10 3.95 -9.15 -33.85
CA ALA A 10 4.51 -8.99 -32.50
C ALA A 10 5.12 -10.29 -31.98
N GLN A 11 4.42 -11.42 -32.15
CA GLN A 11 4.92 -12.76 -31.78
C GLN A 11 6.23 -13.14 -32.49
N LEU A 12 6.45 -12.66 -33.71
CA LEU A 12 7.69 -12.91 -34.45
C LEU A 12 8.81 -11.94 -34.10
N ALA A 13 8.47 -10.73 -33.64
CA ALA A 13 9.42 -9.71 -33.22
C ALA A 13 9.91 -9.94 -31.78
N ASP A 14 9.06 -10.52 -30.93
CA ASP A 14 9.27 -10.76 -29.50
C ASP A 14 8.87 -12.21 -29.13
N ALA A 15 9.51 -13.18 -29.79
CA ALA A 15 9.11 -14.58 -29.73
C ALA A 15 9.43 -15.24 -28.37
N GLU A 16 10.50 -14.79 -27.70
CA GLU A 16 10.93 -15.30 -26.40
C GLU A 16 9.95 -14.83 -25.31
N SER A 17 9.72 -13.52 -25.18
CA SER A 17 8.78 -13.00 -24.18
C SER A 17 7.34 -13.46 -24.43
N TYR A 18 6.93 -13.68 -25.68
CA TYR A 18 5.64 -14.30 -25.95
C TYR A 18 5.56 -15.76 -25.47
N ALA A 19 6.64 -16.54 -25.61
CA ALA A 19 6.69 -17.90 -25.10
C ALA A 19 6.64 -17.93 -23.57
N ASP A 20 7.35 -17.00 -22.91
CA ASP A 20 7.32 -16.83 -21.46
C ASP A 20 5.93 -16.39 -20.99
N PHE A 21 5.30 -15.44 -21.66
CA PHE A 21 3.93 -15.02 -21.35
C PHE A 21 2.94 -16.19 -21.46
N ARG A 22 3.09 -17.04 -22.48
CA ARG A 22 2.29 -18.27 -22.59
C ARG A 22 2.55 -19.23 -21.43
N HIS A 23 3.79 -19.33 -20.95
CA HIS A 23 4.10 -20.14 -19.78
C HIS A 23 3.38 -19.61 -18.54
N LEU A 24 3.36 -18.29 -18.33
CA LEU A 24 2.60 -17.67 -17.23
C LEU A 24 1.10 -18.00 -17.31
N ILE A 25 0.51 -17.92 -18.51
CA ILE A 25 -0.90 -18.33 -18.70
C ILE A 25 -1.10 -19.80 -18.33
N GLU A 26 -0.24 -20.69 -18.81
CA GLU A 26 -0.34 -22.13 -18.57
C GLU A 26 -0.17 -22.50 -17.10
N GLU A 27 0.66 -21.76 -16.36
CA GLU A 27 0.91 -21.99 -14.93
C GLU A 27 -0.19 -21.40 -14.04
N PHE A 28 -0.59 -20.14 -14.26
CA PHE A 28 -1.43 -19.40 -13.32
C PHE A 28 -2.91 -19.35 -13.72
N LEU A 29 -3.21 -19.37 -15.02
CA LEU A 29 -4.56 -19.19 -15.57
C LEU A 29 -4.88 -20.16 -16.73
N PRO A 30 -4.61 -21.47 -16.60
CA PRO A 30 -4.72 -22.41 -17.72
C PRO A 30 -6.14 -22.47 -18.31
N GLU A 31 -7.17 -22.27 -17.50
CA GLU A 31 -8.56 -22.25 -17.92
C GLU A 31 -8.98 -20.99 -18.68
N ARG A 32 -8.22 -19.89 -18.56
CA ARG A 32 -8.45 -18.61 -19.26
C ARG A 32 -7.57 -18.42 -20.48
N GLY A 33 -6.60 -19.31 -20.71
CA GLY A 33 -5.61 -19.09 -21.78
C GLY A 33 -6.19 -18.91 -23.17
N GLN A 34 -7.32 -19.57 -23.50
CA GLN A 34 -7.99 -19.34 -24.79
C GLN A 34 -8.69 -17.98 -24.86
N ASP A 35 -9.20 -17.47 -23.75
CA ASP A 35 -9.89 -16.19 -23.71
C ASP A 35 -8.84 -15.07 -23.84
N ILE A 36 -7.75 -15.17 -23.06
CA ILE A 36 -6.60 -14.25 -23.11
C ILE A 36 -5.99 -14.22 -24.51
N LEU A 37 -5.56 -15.36 -25.07
CA LEU A 37 -4.83 -15.38 -26.35
C LEU A 37 -5.68 -15.03 -27.58
N ARG A 38 -7.01 -14.88 -27.44
CA ARG A 38 -7.89 -14.43 -28.51
C ARG A 38 -7.99 -12.91 -28.62
N GLU A 39 -7.51 -12.18 -27.61
CA GLU A 39 -7.51 -10.73 -27.63
C GLU A 39 -6.68 -10.18 -28.82
N PRO A 40 -7.11 -9.03 -29.40
CA PRO A 40 -6.68 -8.61 -30.74
C PRO A 40 -5.28 -7.99 -30.81
N SER A 41 -4.64 -7.73 -29.67
CA SER A 41 -3.31 -7.12 -29.57
C SER A 41 -2.56 -7.62 -28.32
N PRO A 42 -1.22 -7.54 -28.28
CA PRO A 42 -0.43 -7.84 -27.08
C PRO A 42 -0.91 -7.10 -25.83
N SER A 43 -1.12 -5.79 -25.93
CA SER A 43 -1.69 -4.94 -24.87
C SER A 43 -3.03 -5.48 -24.34
N ALA A 44 -3.95 -5.89 -25.22
CA ALA A 44 -5.22 -6.45 -24.79
C ALA A 44 -5.08 -7.86 -24.16
N GLN A 45 -4.10 -8.66 -24.60
CA GLN A 45 -3.78 -9.95 -23.99
C GLN A 45 -3.22 -9.76 -22.58
N LEU A 46 -2.32 -8.80 -22.39
CA LEU A 46 -1.73 -8.45 -21.10
C LEU A 46 -2.78 -7.91 -20.13
N ALA A 47 -3.66 -7.02 -20.59
CA ALA A 47 -4.78 -6.51 -19.79
C ALA A 47 -5.71 -7.64 -19.33
N ALA A 48 -6.10 -8.53 -20.25
CA ALA A 48 -6.92 -9.68 -19.90
C ALA A 48 -6.23 -10.63 -18.91
N PHE A 49 -4.92 -10.86 -19.07
CA PHE A 49 -4.14 -11.63 -18.10
C PHE A 49 -4.14 -10.95 -16.72
N ALA A 50 -3.83 -9.66 -16.65
CA ALA A 50 -3.76 -8.89 -15.41
C ALA A 50 -5.11 -8.87 -14.67
N ASP A 51 -6.22 -8.76 -15.40
CA ASP A 51 -7.56 -8.81 -14.81
C ASP A 51 -7.88 -10.20 -14.24
N TYR A 52 -7.74 -11.26 -15.02
CA TYR A 52 -8.00 -12.62 -14.53
C TYR A 52 -7.04 -13.06 -13.43
N PHE A 53 -5.78 -12.58 -13.47
CA PHE A 53 -4.79 -12.83 -12.43
C PHE A 53 -5.18 -12.12 -11.14
N GLY A 54 -5.55 -10.84 -11.23
CA GLY A 54 -6.03 -10.03 -10.11
C GLY A 54 -7.27 -10.60 -9.43
N ASP A 55 -8.20 -11.18 -10.21
CA ASP A 55 -9.39 -11.86 -9.67
C ASP A 55 -9.06 -13.10 -8.83
N ARG A 56 -7.93 -13.77 -9.11
CA ARG A 56 -7.53 -15.01 -8.43
C ARG A 56 -6.50 -14.80 -7.32
N TYR A 57 -5.58 -13.87 -7.51
CA TYR A 57 -4.39 -13.71 -6.69
C TYR A 57 -4.36 -12.30 -6.09
N PHE A 58 -3.69 -11.36 -6.74
CA PHE A 58 -3.55 -9.97 -6.32
C PHE A 58 -3.43 -9.08 -7.57
N PRO A 59 -3.81 -7.79 -7.49
CA PRO A 59 -3.74 -6.91 -8.64
C PRO A 59 -2.29 -6.67 -9.07
N LEU A 60 -2.09 -6.69 -10.38
CA LEU A 60 -0.87 -6.21 -11.02
C LEU A 60 -0.94 -4.70 -11.26
N GLU A 61 0.20 -4.08 -11.58
CA GLU A 61 0.30 -2.65 -11.89
C GLU A 61 -0.75 -2.20 -12.93
N ASP A 62 -1.36 -1.03 -12.72
CA ASP A 62 -2.46 -0.56 -13.56
C ASP A 62 -2.05 -0.25 -15.01
N ILE A 63 -0.75 -0.06 -15.28
CA ILE A 63 -0.22 0.12 -16.64
C ILE A 63 -0.60 -1.06 -17.56
N PHE A 64 -0.72 -2.26 -17.01
CA PHE A 64 -1.17 -3.45 -17.77
C PHE A 64 -2.66 -3.40 -18.11
N ARG A 65 -3.48 -2.67 -17.35
CA ARG A 65 -4.93 -2.50 -17.62
C ARG A 65 -5.23 -1.33 -18.54
N THR A 66 -4.47 -0.24 -18.44
CA THR A 66 -4.67 0.97 -19.26
C THR A 66 -4.19 0.77 -20.70
N GLY A 67 -3.39 -0.26 -20.94
CA GLY A 67 -2.97 -0.69 -22.27
C GLY A 67 -1.79 0.09 -22.84
N ASP A 68 -1.07 0.85 -22.00
CA ASP A 68 0.11 1.65 -22.36
C ASP A 68 1.40 0.79 -22.40
N ILE A 69 1.28 -0.44 -22.91
CA ILE A 69 2.36 -1.42 -23.00
C ILE A 69 2.41 -2.00 -24.40
N GLU A 70 3.60 -1.99 -25.00
CA GLU A 70 3.78 -2.41 -26.40
C GLU A 70 4.20 -3.89 -26.55
N GLY A 71 4.76 -4.53 -25.52
CA GLY A 71 5.38 -5.87 -25.60
C GLY A 71 5.19 -6.74 -24.35
N TYR A 72 5.52 -8.03 -24.44
CA TYR A 72 5.31 -8.98 -23.34
C TYR A 72 6.42 -8.91 -22.27
N GLU A 73 7.60 -8.40 -22.65
CA GLU A 73 8.80 -8.32 -21.80
C GLU A 73 8.54 -7.66 -20.44
N GLU A 74 7.76 -6.58 -20.41
CA GLU A 74 7.45 -5.85 -19.16
C GLU A 74 6.75 -6.72 -18.11
N LEU A 75 5.90 -7.67 -18.55
CA LEU A 75 5.23 -8.61 -17.66
C LEU A 75 6.13 -9.81 -17.31
N THR A 76 6.95 -10.28 -18.25
CA THR A 76 7.69 -11.54 -18.10
C THR A 76 8.99 -11.38 -17.31
N MET A 77 9.55 -10.17 -17.22
CA MET A 77 10.80 -9.91 -16.51
C MET A 77 10.70 -9.91 -14.97
N ARG A 78 9.53 -9.58 -14.42
CA ARG A 78 9.27 -9.54 -12.97
C ARG A 78 7.77 -9.64 -12.73
N ILE A 79 7.35 -9.95 -11.50
CA ILE A 79 5.95 -9.73 -11.10
C ILE A 79 5.72 -8.21 -10.93
N PRO A 80 4.85 -7.58 -11.74
CA PRO A 80 4.53 -6.17 -11.60
C PRO A 80 3.46 -6.00 -10.52
N VAL A 81 3.89 -5.96 -9.26
CA VAL A 81 3.03 -5.72 -8.11
C VAL A 81 2.63 -4.25 -8.01
N VAL A 82 1.40 -3.99 -7.55
CA VAL A 82 1.10 -2.68 -6.96
C VAL A 82 1.86 -2.55 -5.64
N VAL A 83 2.25 -1.32 -5.29
CA VAL A 83 2.82 -1.01 -3.98
C VAL A 83 1.85 -0.14 -3.20
N MET A 84 1.86 -0.31 -1.89
CA MET A 84 1.05 0.51 -0.99
C MET A 84 1.95 1.29 -0.06
N GLY A 85 3.20 0.90 0.20
CA GLY A 85 4.15 1.53 1.12
C GLY A 85 4.21 3.05 1.05
N MET A 86 4.41 3.67 2.22
CA MET A 86 4.52 5.12 2.32
C MET A 86 5.96 5.53 2.03
N SER A 87 6.16 6.33 1.00
CA SER A 87 7.46 6.91 0.71
C SER A 87 7.76 8.12 1.61
N TRP A 88 8.99 8.60 1.53
CA TRP A 88 9.38 9.84 2.21
C TRP A 88 8.57 11.05 1.72
N ASP A 89 8.32 11.14 0.40
CA ASP A 89 7.50 12.20 -0.19
C ASP A 89 6.04 12.11 0.30
N ASP A 90 5.47 10.90 0.37
CA ASP A 90 4.11 10.69 0.88
C ASP A 90 3.95 11.17 2.33
N TYR A 91 4.98 10.97 3.17
CA TYR A 91 4.97 11.45 4.55
C TYR A 91 4.91 12.97 4.64
N ASP A 92 5.68 13.67 3.81
CA ASP A 92 5.69 15.14 3.76
C ASP A 92 4.35 15.70 3.26
N GLU A 93 3.64 14.96 2.41
CA GLU A 93 2.31 15.29 1.89
C GLU A 93 1.16 15.06 2.90
N ILE A 94 1.40 14.36 4.02
CA ILE A 94 0.36 14.13 5.04
C ILE A 94 -0.30 15.45 5.48
N ALA A 95 0.49 16.51 5.65
CA ALA A 95 -0.02 17.80 6.13
C ALA A 95 -0.96 18.51 5.13
N SER A 96 -0.90 18.18 3.83
CA SER A 96 -1.67 18.86 2.78
C SER A 96 -2.75 17.99 2.15
N ASP A 97 -2.46 16.72 1.88
CA ASP A 97 -3.24 15.91 0.94
C ASP A 97 -3.96 14.75 1.60
N TYR A 98 -3.61 14.42 2.84
CA TYR A 98 -4.24 13.33 3.59
C TYR A 98 -5.49 13.78 4.35
N LYS A 99 -6.33 12.80 4.67
CA LYS A 99 -7.52 12.95 5.52
C LYS A 99 -7.17 13.59 6.89
N PRO A 100 -8.00 14.50 7.43
CA PRO A 100 -7.80 15.11 8.75
C PRO A 100 -7.55 14.11 9.89
N GLY A 101 -8.23 12.97 9.90
CA GLY A 101 -8.00 11.93 10.91
C GLY A 101 -6.59 11.36 10.84
N ALA A 102 -6.06 11.11 9.64
CA ALA A 102 -4.68 10.66 9.45
C ALA A 102 -3.67 11.71 9.95
N GLN A 103 -3.89 12.99 9.64
CA GLN A 103 -3.04 14.09 10.14
C GLN A 103 -2.96 14.11 11.67
N LEU A 104 -4.12 13.98 12.34
CA LEU A 104 -4.21 13.95 13.79
C LEU A 104 -3.47 12.74 14.38
N ILE A 105 -3.63 11.55 13.80
CA ILE A 105 -2.95 10.34 14.27
C ILE A 105 -1.43 10.47 14.05
N THR A 106 -0.97 10.96 12.90
CA THR A 106 0.45 11.26 12.65
C THR A 106 1.01 12.22 13.68
N PHE A 107 0.22 13.21 14.13
CA PHE A 107 0.67 14.17 15.13
C PHE A 107 0.95 13.54 16.51
N LEU A 108 0.38 12.36 16.81
CA LEU A 108 0.64 11.61 18.04
C LEU A 108 1.92 10.76 17.98
N LEU A 109 2.44 10.52 16.77
CA LEU A 109 3.55 9.61 16.52
C LEU A 109 4.86 10.35 16.28
N GLU A 110 5.95 9.67 16.61
CA GLU A 110 7.29 10.09 16.18
C GLU A 110 7.40 10.03 14.66
N ASN A 111 8.17 10.94 14.07
CA ASN A 111 8.46 10.91 12.65
C ASN A 111 9.53 9.82 12.39
N PRO A 112 9.21 8.74 11.64
CA PRO A 112 10.17 7.67 11.37
C PRO A 112 11.34 8.10 10.47
N HIS A 113 11.24 9.27 9.82
CA HIS A 113 12.24 9.80 8.90
C HIS A 113 13.09 10.95 9.47
N ASP A 114 12.78 11.46 10.67
CA ASP A 114 13.54 12.55 11.29
C ASP A 114 14.31 12.07 12.52
N GLU A 115 15.64 12.01 12.41
CA GLU A 115 16.54 11.70 13.53
C GLU A 115 16.54 12.79 14.62
N ALA A 116 16.09 14.01 14.30
CA ALA A 116 16.10 15.14 15.23
C ALA A 116 14.82 15.28 16.06
N GLY A 117 13.78 14.46 15.82
CA GLY A 117 12.51 14.51 16.57
C GLY A 117 11.79 15.86 16.46
N THR A 118 11.99 16.57 15.34
CA THR A 118 11.46 17.93 15.17
C THR A 118 9.96 17.88 14.91
N ILE A 119 9.20 18.74 15.60
CA ILE A 119 7.79 18.92 15.30
C ILE A 119 7.65 19.42 13.85
N ASN A 120 6.98 18.63 13.01
CA ASN A 120 6.60 19.08 11.69
C ASN A 120 5.59 20.23 11.83
N VAL A 121 6.07 21.46 11.57
CA VAL A 121 5.27 22.69 11.71
C VAL A 121 4.09 22.72 10.74
N SER A 122 4.22 22.14 9.54
CA SER A 122 3.10 22.09 8.59
C SER A 122 2.01 21.15 9.11
N LEU A 123 2.39 19.98 9.62
CA LEU A 123 1.44 19.04 10.22
C LEU A 123 0.73 19.64 11.44
N ALA A 124 1.47 20.33 12.31
CA ALA A 124 0.89 21.03 13.46
C ALA A 124 -0.14 22.08 13.04
N GLN A 125 0.15 22.82 11.97
CA GLN A 125 -0.73 23.84 11.44
C GLN A 125 -1.98 23.24 10.78
N ALA A 126 -1.84 22.12 10.07
CA ALA A 126 -2.97 21.39 9.50
C ALA A 126 -3.92 20.87 10.60
N CYS A 127 -3.37 20.29 11.67
CA CYS A 127 -4.17 19.81 12.81
C CYS A 127 -4.98 20.93 13.50
N LEU A 128 -4.49 22.18 13.51
CA LEU A 128 -5.19 23.32 14.11
C LEU A 128 -6.49 23.70 13.39
N ASP A 129 -6.68 23.26 12.14
CA ASP A 129 -7.93 23.46 11.41
C ASP A 129 -9.04 22.51 11.90
N HIS A 130 -8.67 21.47 12.66
CA HIS A 130 -9.56 20.38 13.06
C HIS A 130 -9.76 20.27 14.57
N VAL A 131 -8.75 20.62 15.36
CA VAL A 131 -8.82 20.55 16.84
C VAL A 131 -8.32 21.83 17.52
N PRO A 132 -8.81 22.15 18.73
CA PRO A 132 -8.36 23.33 19.46
C PRO A 132 -6.86 23.26 19.79
N ARG A 133 -6.16 24.41 19.68
CA ARG A 133 -4.75 24.55 20.08
C ARG A 133 -4.44 23.96 21.45
N ALA A 134 -5.30 24.20 22.43
CA ALA A 134 -5.12 23.71 23.80
C ALA A 134 -5.06 22.18 23.88
N LEU A 135 -5.63 21.46 22.90
CA LEU A 135 -5.56 20.01 22.82
C LEU A 135 -4.25 19.53 22.21
N LEU A 136 -3.76 20.20 21.16
CA LEU A 136 -2.45 19.89 20.57
C LEU A 136 -1.30 20.18 21.52
N GLU A 137 -1.39 21.24 22.33
CA GLU A 137 -0.40 21.60 23.36
C GLU A 137 -0.31 20.56 24.49
N ARG A 138 -1.27 19.63 24.60
CA ARG A 138 -1.22 18.52 25.55
C ARG A 138 -0.48 17.29 25.02
N VAL A 139 -0.19 17.24 23.72
CA VAL A 139 0.60 16.14 23.14
C VAL A 139 2.04 16.29 23.66
N PRO A 140 2.60 15.27 24.31
CA PRO A 140 3.96 15.34 24.84
C PRO A 140 5.00 15.57 23.73
N GLU A 141 6.11 16.25 24.07
CA GLU A 141 7.24 16.40 23.14
C GLU A 141 7.82 15.04 22.74
N ASN A 142 7.89 14.09 23.67
CA ASN A 142 8.17 12.69 23.37
C ASN A 142 6.91 12.00 22.84
N ARG A 143 6.72 12.06 21.52
CA ARG A 143 5.61 11.39 20.84
C ARG A 143 5.71 9.87 20.97
N LEU A 144 4.69 9.15 20.53
CA LEU A 144 4.71 7.69 20.59
C LEU A 144 5.66 7.14 19.53
N SER A 145 6.64 6.35 19.95
CA SER A 145 7.34 5.47 19.03
C SER A 145 6.40 4.34 18.57
N GLN A 146 6.76 3.66 17.47
CA GLN A 146 6.02 2.50 16.99
C GLN A 146 5.88 1.42 18.08
N GLU A 147 6.97 1.09 18.78
CA GLU A 147 6.95 0.11 19.87
C GLU A 147 6.02 0.54 21.03
N GLU A 148 6.05 1.83 21.39
CA GLU A 148 5.14 2.37 22.41
C GLU A 148 3.67 2.30 21.98
N ALA A 149 3.38 2.62 20.71
CA ALA A 149 2.04 2.56 20.16
C ALA A 149 1.46 1.14 20.28
N HIS A 150 2.19 0.12 19.83
CA HIS A 150 1.75 -1.28 19.98
C HIS A 150 1.58 -1.68 21.44
N ARG A 151 2.60 -1.43 22.27
CA ARG A 151 2.58 -1.79 23.68
C ARG A 151 1.39 -1.20 24.44
N MET A 152 0.97 0.01 24.09
CA MET A 152 -0.12 0.72 24.77
C MET A 152 -1.50 0.46 24.17
N LEU A 153 -1.59 0.32 22.84
CA LEU A 153 -2.83 0.48 22.09
C LEU A 153 -3.33 -0.83 21.45
N ASP A 154 -2.49 -1.86 21.33
CA ASP A 154 -2.92 -3.16 20.80
C ASP A 154 -4.05 -3.77 21.66
N GLY A 155 -5.08 -4.26 20.99
CA GLY A 155 -6.27 -4.84 21.65
C GLY A 155 -7.17 -3.80 22.32
N THR A 156 -6.94 -2.51 22.09
CA THR A 156 -7.80 -1.41 22.54
C THR A 156 -8.62 -0.86 21.37
N PRO A 157 -9.67 -0.05 21.62
CA PRO A 157 -10.38 0.68 20.56
C PRO A 157 -9.48 1.65 19.75
N TYR A 158 -8.28 1.95 20.24
CA TYR A 158 -7.34 2.89 19.64
C TYR A 158 -6.19 2.20 18.88
N GLU A 159 -6.30 0.90 18.62
CA GLU A 159 -5.29 0.12 17.88
C GLU A 159 -4.95 0.69 16.50
N GLY A 160 -5.86 1.46 15.89
CA GLY A 160 -5.60 2.11 14.60
C GLY A 160 -4.44 3.12 14.63
N VAL A 161 -4.09 3.65 15.80
CA VAL A 161 -2.87 4.47 15.96
C VAL A 161 -1.60 3.63 15.79
N ALA A 162 -1.59 2.40 16.30
CA ALA A 162 -0.46 1.48 16.14
C ALA A 162 -0.36 1.00 14.68
N LEU A 163 -1.49 0.66 14.05
CA LEU A 163 -1.52 0.33 12.61
C LEU A 163 -1.03 1.49 11.74
N TRP A 164 -1.35 2.73 12.10
CA TRP A 164 -0.82 3.90 11.41
C TRP A 164 0.69 4.08 11.64
N ALA A 165 1.19 3.75 12.83
CA ALA A 165 2.63 3.78 13.12
C ALA A 165 3.41 2.76 12.26
N ASP A 166 2.87 1.55 12.11
CA ASP A 166 3.42 0.54 11.18
C ASP A 166 3.46 1.08 9.75
N ARG A 167 2.39 1.78 9.35
CA ARG A 167 2.22 2.29 7.99
C ARG A 167 3.25 3.34 7.63
N ILE A 168 3.40 4.37 8.46
CA ILE A 168 4.37 5.44 8.22
C ILE A 168 5.82 4.95 8.37
N GLY A 169 6.03 3.90 9.18
CA GLY A 169 7.34 3.31 9.43
C GLY A 169 7.75 2.20 8.46
N ASN A 170 6.88 1.82 7.50
CA ASN A 170 7.08 0.66 6.63
C ASN A 170 7.47 -0.61 7.40
N ALA A 171 6.76 -0.89 8.51
CA ALA A 171 7.11 -1.94 9.46
C ALA A 171 5.92 -2.79 9.91
N SER A 172 4.93 -2.96 9.03
CA SER A 172 3.73 -3.80 9.24
C SER A 172 4.00 -5.31 9.12
N GLY A 173 5.17 -5.69 8.61
CA GLY A 173 5.52 -7.08 8.30
C GLY A 173 4.81 -7.61 7.05
N ASN A 174 4.31 -6.72 6.20
CA ASN A 174 3.55 -7.03 5.00
C ASN A 174 4.22 -6.41 3.77
N PHE A 175 4.47 -7.23 2.74
CA PHE A 175 5.19 -6.78 1.56
C PHE A 175 4.59 -5.52 0.91
N PHE A 176 3.26 -5.46 0.74
CA PHE A 176 2.61 -4.36 0.02
C PHE A 176 2.65 -3.06 0.81
N LEU A 177 2.45 -3.13 2.13
CA LEU A 177 2.39 -1.97 3.01
C LEU A 177 3.77 -1.44 3.42
N ASP A 178 4.82 -2.26 3.29
CA ASP A 178 6.19 -1.91 3.68
C ASP A 178 7.10 -1.59 2.48
N THR A 179 6.59 -1.75 1.25
CA THR A 179 7.34 -1.49 0.01
C THR A 179 6.75 -0.29 -0.70
N ASP A 180 7.56 0.72 -1.01
CA ASP A 180 7.23 1.81 -1.92
C ASP A 180 7.89 1.61 -3.30
N TRP A 181 7.66 2.55 -4.23
CA TRP A 181 8.23 2.47 -5.59
C TRP A 181 9.75 2.59 -5.63
N GLU A 182 10.35 3.39 -4.73
CA GLU A 182 11.80 3.57 -4.67
C GLU A 182 12.48 2.28 -4.18
N TYR A 183 11.97 1.70 -3.11
CA TYR A 183 12.43 0.43 -2.56
C TYR A 183 12.23 -0.70 -3.57
N LEU A 184 11.06 -0.80 -4.20
CA LEU A 184 10.80 -1.81 -5.21
C LEU A 184 11.83 -1.72 -6.36
N GLY A 185 12.11 -0.51 -6.85
CA GLY A 185 13.09 -0.26 -7.91
C GLY A 185 14.54 -0.56 -7.51
N ALA A 186 14.86 -0.53 -6.22
CA ALA A 186 16.18 -0.85 -5.67
C ALA A 186 16.33 -2.31 -5.22
N SER A 187 15.22 -3.05 -5.09
CA SER A 187 15.16 -4.41 -4.58
C SER A 187 15.45 -5.49 -5.63
N GLU A 188 15.65 -6.74 -5.19
CA GLU A 188 15.74 -7.88 -6.10
C GLU A 188 14.39 -8.13 -6.78
N SER A 189 14.42 -8.41 -8.09
CA SER A 189 13.21 -8.67 -8.86
C SER A 189 12.42 -9.86 -8.29
N LEU A 190 11.11 -9.66 -8.13
CA LEU A 190 10.18 -10.74 -7.77
C LEU A 190 10.07 -11.75 -8.91
N GLU A 191 10.42 -13.00 -8.61
CA GLU A 191 10.37 -14.11 -9.57
C GLU A 191 8.94 -14.62 -9.79
N TRP A 192 8.64 -14.98 -11.04
CA TRP A 192 7.41 -15.69 -11.39
C TRP A 192 7.50 -17.15 -10.96
N ASP A 193 6.98 -17.46 -9.78
CA ASP A 193 6.76 -18.82 -9.32
C ASP A 193 5.54 -18.92 -8.40
N MET A 194 4.93 -20.10 -8.34
CA MET A 194 3.73 -20.34 -7.54
C MET A 194 3.91 -20.05 -6.04
N ARG A 195 5.10 -20.27 -5.46
CA ARG A 195 5.34 -19.98 -4.04
C ARG A 195 5.33 -18.48 -3.80
N THR A 196 6.01 -17.70 -4.64
CA THR A 196 6.04 -16.24 -4.56
C THR A 196 4.64 -15.66 -4.77
N VAL A 197 3.93 -16.09 -5.81
CA VAL A 197 2.55 -15.65 -6.08
C VAL A 197 1.62 -15.96 -4.92
N GLN A 198 1.70 -17.14 -4.31
CA GLN A 198 0.89 -17.49 -3.14
C GLN A 198 1.25 -16.68 -1.89
N ALA A 199 2.52 -16.31 -1.72
CA ALA A 199 2.93 -15.44 -0.62
C ALA A 199 2.33 -14.04 -0.78
N LEU A 200 2.55 -13.42 -1.94
CA LEU A 200 1.98 -12.12 -2.29
C LEU A 200 0.45 -12.12 -2.25
N THR A 201 -0.22 -13.20 -2.64
CA THR A 201 -1.69 -13.31 -2.52
C THR A 201 -2.15 -13.22 -1.06
N ARG A 202 -1.44 -13.85 -0.13
CA ARG A 202 -1.78 -13.76 1.31
C ARG A 202 -1.49 -12.36 1.84
N ASP A 203 -0.35 -11.80 1.48
CA ASP A 203 0.05 -10.48 1.93
C ASP A 203 -0.92 -9.42 1.39
N TRP A 204 -1.40 -9.55 0.15
CA TRP A 204 -2.39 -8.65 -0.43
C TRP A 204 -3.70 -8.65 0.39
N HIS A 205 -4.24 -9.84 0.70
CA HIS A 205 -5.46 -9.92 1.52
C HIS A 205 -5.27 -9.34 2.93
N GLN A 206 -4.11 -9.58 3.54
CA GLN A 206 -3.79 -8.99 4.83
C GLN A 206 -3.66 -7.46 4.74
N ALA A 207 -3.04 -6.94 3.67
CA ALA A 207 -2.91 -5.51 3.44
C ALA A 207 -4.28 -4.83 3.30
N GLN A 208 -5.20 -5.44 2.54
CA GLN A 208 -6.56 -4.95 2.40
C GLN A 208 -7.30 -4.91 3.75
N GLU A 209 -7.19 -5.98 4.56
CA GLU A 209 -7.82 -6.01 5.88
C GLU A 209 -7.24 -4.93 6.82
N SER A 210 -5.92 -4.72 6.80
CA SER A 210 -5.26 -3.66 7.58
C SER A 210 -5.70 -2.27 7.15
N GLU A 211 -5.76 -1.99 5.84
CA GLU A 211 -6.24 -0.71 5.32
C GLU A 211 -7.72 -0.46 5.63
N ASP A 212 -8.58 -1.48 5.53
CA ASP A 212 -9.99 -1.36 5.89
C ASP A 212 -10.14 -1.03 7.38
N ARG A 213 -9.36 -1.66 8.26
CA ARG A 213 -9.38 -1.39 9.71
C ARG A 213 -8.89 0.03 10.01
N LEU A 214 -7.79 0.44 9.40
CA LEU A 214 -7.24 1.78 9.53
C LEU A 214 -8.22 2.84 9.00
N GLY A 215 -8.83 2.59 7.84
CA GLY A 215 -9.85 3.45 7.24
C GLY A 215 -11.06 3.63 8.15
N HIS A 216 -11.59 2.55 8.73
CA HIS A 216 -12.66 2.64 9.72
C HIS A 216 -12.25 3.42 10.97
N PHE A 217 -11.00 3.27 11.43
CA PHE A 217 -10.49 4.03 12.56
C PHE A 217 -10.37 5.52 12.26
N VAL A 218 -9.86 5.88 11.07
CA VAL A 218 -9.79 7.28 10.60
C VAL A 218 -11.18 7.88 10.47
N ASP A 219 -12.11 7.17 9.84
CA ASP A 219 -13.49 7.62 9.69
C ASP A 219 -14.16 7.79 11.06
N TRP A 220 -13.91 6.87 12.00
CA TRP A 220 -14.30 7.05 13.39
C TRP A 220 -13.69 8.34 13.95
N LEU A 221 -12.38 8.55 13.90
CA LEU A 221 -11.78 9.78 14.44
C LEU A 221 -12.42 11.06 13.84
N GLU A 222 -12.78 11.04 12.56
CA GLU A 222 -13.34 12.20 11.84
C GLU A 222 -14.78 12.57 12.22
N GLU A 223 -15.60 11.63 12.73
CA GLU A 223 -16.99 11.93 13.13
C GLU A 223 -17.07 12.92 14.31
N ASP A 224 -16.06 12.96 15.19
CA ASP A 224 -15.92 13.95 16.26
C ASP A 224 -14.44 14.17 16.59
N MET A 225 -13.74 14.87 15.70
CA MET A 225 -12.28 15.06 15.80
C MET A 225 -11.82 15.61 17.16
N PRO A 226 -12.38 16.71 17.70
CA PRO A 226 -11.93 17.21 19.01
C PRO A 226 -12.18 16.22 20.15
N GLY A 227 -13.36 15.60 20.19
CA GLY A 227 -13.73 14.66 21.24
C GLY A 227 -12.91 13.38 21.20
N ARG A 228 -12.83 12.73 20.04
CA ARG A 228 -12.13 11.45 19.86
C ARG A 228 -10.61 11.61 19.95
N PHE A 229 -10.06 12.70 19.44
CA PHE A 229 -8.64 12.99 19.66
C PHE A 229 -8.32 13.22 21.14
N GLU A 230 -9.18 13.92 21.88
CA GLU A 230 -9.05 14.06 23.33
C GLU A 230 -9.15 12.72 24.07
N GLU A 231 -10.07 11.85 23.66
CA GLU A 231 -10.22 10.50 24.23
C GLU A 231 -8.95 9.66 24.04
N ILE A 232 -8.38 9.63 22.82
CA ILE A 232 -7.12 8.93 22.54
C ILE A 232 -5.99 9.51 23.39
N LEU A 233 -5.85 10.84 23.42
CA LEU A 233 -4.78 11.50 24.15
C LEU A 233 -4.87 11.25 25.67
N ASN A 234 -6.07 11.32 26.24
CA ASN A 234 -6.30 10.98 27.65
C ASN A 234 -5.85 9.54 27.95
N PHE A 235 -6.22 8.59 27.09
CA PHE A 235 -5.84 7.19 27.25
C PHE A 235 -4.31 7.01 27.26
N ILE A 236 -3.62 7.61 26.30
CA ILE A 236 -2.15 7.56 26.20
C ILE A 236 -1.49 8.15 27.46
N LEU A 237 -1.95 9.32 27.91
CA LEU A 237 -1.40 10.00 29.08
C LEU A 237 -1.64 9.20 30.37
N GLU A 238 -2.82 8.60 30.53
CA GLU A 238 -3.14 7.73 31.66
C GLU A 238 -2.28 6.46 31.68
N LYS A 239 -2.03 5.84 30.51
CA LYS A 239 -1.13 4.68 30.40
C LYS A 239 0.29 5.02 30.82
N ARG A 240 0.86 6.11 30.28
CA ARG A 240 2.21 6.57 30.62
C ARG A 240 2.38 6.91 32.10
N ALA A 241 1.33 7.41 32.77
CA ALA A 241 1.39 7.72 34.20
C ALA A 241 1.40 6.48 35.12
N ASN A 242 1.02 5.31 34.60
CA ASN A 242 0.94 4.06 35.35
C ASN A 242 2.12 3.10 35.09
N GLU A 243 3.09 3.50 34.26
CA GLU A 243 4.37 2.82 34.03
C GLU A 243 5.45 3.28 35.02
#